data_AF-A0A0Q7ABR0-F1
#
_entry.id   AF-A0A0Q7ABR0-F1
#
_cell.length_a   1.000
_cell.length_b   1.000
_cell.length_c   1.000
_cell.angle_alpha   90.00
_cell.angle_beta   90.00
_cell.angle_gamma   90.00
#
_symmetry.space_group_name_H-M   'P 1'
#
loop_
_entity.id
_entity.type
_entity.pdbx_description
1 polymer ?
#
loop_
_entity_poly.entity_id
_entity_poly.type
_entity_poly.pdbx_seq_one_letter_code
_entity_poly.pdbx_strand_id
1 'polypeptide(L)'
;MRLDQRSTRGPLPPQPFFSTPQQRLALARQRYFEDGVRPSGLVSESVIQSWSRCVHGHRDPVERIAFNPVTPSRIHSALSRSQVLLQAAATDLVQLEDTLAGTACTAILTDHQGVVVHATRSAADHGEVLLPLARRVGVSLDEEHIGTGAPGVTLRTEQPCLVLGGEHFFGNLQQLHCAAAPIRDVHGRLAAVLDLTSEGRPFGFDAAAVVALYATTIENQLLRAQSSEHLVVHLQTSPALLGTPMEGLAGLDASGRIAWLNNVAARLLGVTQGEAGLHADDVFGIALNRLALLTRASDAALHRLPNGLNVWIAARMQAPDGAGPLVQLRAPARVEPARIPVAEPVAATLRDNDRHLIVQTLQACAGNVSKAARKLGVSRGLIYRHLKQAKAEPADV
;
A
#
# COMPACT_ATOMS: atom_id res chain seq x y z
N MET A 1 -67.90 3.19 -36.89
CA MET A 1 -67.26 4.50 -37.12
C MET A 1 -66.56 4.91 -35.83
N ARG A 2 -65.27 5.25 -35.93
CA ARG A 2 -64.35 5.74 -34.88
C ARG A 2 -63.78 4.71 -33.91
N LEU A 3 -62.48 4.64 -33.64
CA LEU A 3 -61.27 5.16 -34.30
C LEU A 3 -60.11 4.44 -33.58
N ASP A 4 -59.30 3.72 -34.32
CA ASP A 4 -57.96 3.29 -33.90
C ASP A 4 -57.17 4.50 -33.38
N GLN A 5 -56.67 4.43 -32.15
CA GLN A 5 -55.52 5.23 -31.74
C GLN A 5 -54.42 4.28 -31.26
N ARG A 6 -53.67 3.81 -32.26
CA ARG A 6 -52.33 3.25 -32.11
C ARG A 6 -51.52 4.21 -31.25
N SER A 7 -51.12 3.76 -30.07
CA SER A 7 -50.03 4.35 -29.30
C SER A 7 -48.80 4.38 -30.19
N THR A 8 -48.38 5.58 -30.58
CA THR A 8 -47.19 5.82 -31.39
C THR A 8 -45.95 5.54 -30.55
N ARG A 9 -45.58 4.26 -30.40
CA ARG A 9 -44.21 3.85 -30.05
C ARG A 9 -43.32 4.11 -31.26
N GLY A 10 -42.70 5.29 -31.30
CA GLY A 10 -41.53 5.47 -32.14
C GLY A 10 -40.36 4.66 -31.57
N PRO A 11 -39.58 3.93 -32.38
CA PRO A 11 -38.33 3.35 -31.90
C PRO A 11 -37.41 4.49 -31.48
N LEU A 12 -36.82 4.40 -30.29
CA LEU A 12 -35.74 5.30 -29.86
C LEU A 12 -34.68 5.33 -30.97
N PRO A 13 -34.15 6.51 -31.36
CA PRO A 13 -33.13 6.58 -32.37
C PRO A 13 -31.89 5.78 -31.93
N PRO A 14 -31.21 5.07 -32.86
CA PRO A 14 -30.00 4.34 -32.56
C PRO A 14 -28.85 5.34 -32.46
N GLN A 15 -28.81 6.10 -31.37
CA GLN A 15 -27.68 6.96 -31.05
C GLN A 15 -26.75 6.15 -30.14
N PRO A 16 -25.60 5.67 -30.63
CA PRO A 16 -24.62 4.96 -29.80
C PRO A 16 -23.88 5.89 -28.81
N PHE A 17 -24.21 7.19 -28.82
CA PHE A 17 -23.60 8.22 -27.99
C PHE A 17 -24.66 8.87 -27.09
N PHE A 18 -24.52 8.67 -25.78
CA PHE A 18 -25.34 9.36 -24.78
C PHE A 18 -24.96 10.84 -24.76
N SER A 19 -25.95 11.75 -24.75
CA SER A 19 -25.64 13.18 -24.75
C SER A 19 -25.07 13.64 -23.40
N THR A 20 -25.37 12.95 -22.30
CA THR A 20 -24.76 13.17 -20.97
C THR A 20 -24.66 11.88 -20.12
N PRO A 21 -23.79 11.84 -19.08
CA PRO A 21 -23.79 10.76 -18.09
C PRO A 21 -25.14 10.57 -17.38
N GLN A 22 -25.85 11.66 -17.09
CA GLN A 22 -27.16 11.63 -16.43
C GLN A 22 -28.21 10.92 -17.29
N GLN A 23 -28.21 11.15 -18.61
CA GLN A 23 -29.12 10.47 -19.53
C GLN A 23 -28.81 8.97 -19.63
N ARG A 24 -27.53 8.59 -19.67
CA ARG A 24 -27.11 7.19 -19.65
C ARG A 24 -27.64 6.48 -18.41
N LEU A 25 -27.51 7.13 -17.26
CA LEU A 25 -27.95 6.60 -15.97
C LEU A 25 -29.48 6.52 -15.85
N ALA A 26 -30.20 7.53 -16.33
CA ALA A 26 -31.66 7.50 -16.39
C ALA A 26 -32.15 6.31 -17.24
N LEU A 27 -31.54 6.08 -18.41
CA LEU A 27 -31.83 4.92 -19.25
C LEU A 27 -31.48 3.59 -18.54
N ALA A 28 -30.36 3.55 -17.81
CA ALA A 28 -29.97 2.35 -17.05
C ALA A 28 -31.03 2.00 -16.00
N ARG A 29 -31.52 3.01 -15.26
CA ARG A 29 -32.58 2.83 -14.28
C ARG A 29 -33.90 2.41 -14.92
N GLN A 30 -34.32 3.07 -15.99
CA GLN A 30 -35.54 2.70 -16.72
C GLN A 30 -35.48 1.24 -17.17
N ARG A 31 -34.40 0.83 -17.85
CA ARG A 31 -34.23 -0.55 -18.30
C ARG A 31 -34.30 -1.54 -17.16
N TYR A 32 -33.62 -1.25 -16.05
CA TYR A 32 -33.53 -2.19 -14.94
C TYR A 32 -34.81 -2.28 -14.12
N PHE A 33 -35.35 -1.13 -13.68
CA PHE A 33 -36.46 -1.06 -12.73
C PHE A 33 -37.85 -1.07 -13.39
N GLU A 34 -37.98 -0.60 -14.63
CA GLU A 34 -39.26 -0.54 -15.35
C GLU A 34 -39.39 -1.64 -16.40
N ASP A 35 -38.35 -1.82 -17.24
CA ASP A 35 -38.41 -2.78 -18.36
C ASP A 35 -37.99 -4.21 -17.96
N GLY A 36 -37.39 -4.40 -16.77
CA GLY A 36 -36.84 -5.68 -16.32
C GLY A 36 -35.63 -6.16 -17.14
N VAL A 37 -34.97 -5.25 -17.86
CA VAL A 37 -33.83 -5.52 -18.74
C VAL A 37 -32.53 -5.13 -18.04
N ARG A 38 -31.55 -6.04 -18.04
CA ARG A 38 -30.22 -5.77 -17.51
C ARG A 38 -29.52 -4.63 -18.28
N PRO A 39 -29.06 -3.54 -17.62
CA PRO A 39 -28.50 -2.36 -18.28
C PRO A 39 -26.98 -2.50 -18.53
N SER A 40 -26.54 -3.63 -19.09
CA SER A 40 -25.13 -3.92 -19.32
C SER A 40 -24.44 -2.83 -20.15
N GLY A 41 -23.27 -2.37 -19.70
CA GLY A 41 -22.49 -1.32 -20.35
C GLY A 41 -22.97 0.11 -20.10
N LEU A 42 -24.11 0.30 -19.41
CA LEU A 42 -24.60 1.63 -19.03
C LEU A 42 -24.07 2.09 -17.67
N VAL A 43 -23.92 1.15 -16.73
CA VAL A 43 -23.35 1.32 -15.38
C VAL A 43 -22.41 0.14 -15.08
N SER A 44 -21.63 0.25 -14.00
CA SER A 44 -20.69 -0.81 -13.62
C SER A 44 -21.40 -2.11 -13.22
N GLU A 45 -20.71 -3.23 -13.43
CA GLU A 45 -21.22 -4.56 -13.06
C GLU A 45 -21.50 -4.68 -11.56
N SER A 46 -20.68 -4.06 -10.71
CA SER A 46 -20.87 -4.05 -9.26
C SER A 46 -22.15 -3.31 -8.84
N VAL A 47 -22.49 -2.20 -9.51
CA VAL A 47 -23.76 -1.48 -9.30
C VAL A 47 -24.95 -2.33 -9.74
N ILE A 48 -24.89 -2.98 -10.91
CA ILE A 48 -25.99 -3.86 -11.39
C ILE A 48 -26.23 -5.01 -10.39
N GLN A 49 -25.15 -5.63 -9.91
CA GLN A 49 -25.25 -6.70 -8.91
C GLN A 49 -25.80 -6.21 -7.57
N SER A 50 -25.44 -4.99 -7.16
CA SER A 50 -25.99 -4.37 -5.95
C SER A 50 -27.48 -4.07 -6.09
N TRP A 51 -27.91 -3.48 -7.22
CA TRP A 51 -29.34 -3.30 -7.52
C TRP A 51 -30.09 -4.62 -7.48
N SER A 52 -29.50 -5.68 -8.03
CA SER A 52 -30.06 -7.04 -7.96
C SER A 52 -30.26 -7.49 -6.53
N ARG A 53 -29.25 -7.35 -5.65
CA ARG A 53 -29.39 -7.73 -4.24
C ARG A 53 -30.49 -6.93 -3.54
N CYS A 54 -30.59 -5.63 -3.79
CA CYS A 54 -31.65 -4.79 -3.22
C CYS A 54 -33.06 -5.21 -3.69
N VAL A 55 -33.25 -5.50 -4.98
CA VAL A 55 -34.54 -5.99 -5.52
C VAL A 55 -34.88 -7.37 -4.96
N HIS A 56 -33.91 -8.28 -4.88
CA HIS A 56 -34.13 -9.61 -4.28
C HIS A 56 -34.42 -9.53 -2.77
N GLY A 57 -33.92 -8.49 -2.09
CA GLY A 57 -34.27 -8.14 -0.71
C GLY A 57 -35.63 -7.43 -0.58
N HIS A 58 -36.44 -7.40 -1.64
CA HIS A 58 -37.77 -6.77 -1.70
C HIS A 58 -37.77 -5.28 -1.32
N ARG A 59 -36.69 -4.57 -1.59
CA ARG A 59 -36.60 -3.11 -1.38
C ARG A 59 -37.24 -2.36 -2.55
N ASP A 60 -37.96 -1.30 -2.23
CA ASP A 60 -38.57 -0.42 -3.23
C ASP A 60 -37.67 0.81 -3.47
N PRO A 61 -37.22 1.09 -4.71
CA PRO A 61 -36.43 2.28 -5.03
C PRO A 61 -37.06 3.63 -4.62
N VAL A 62 -38.39 3.69 -4.43
CA VAL A 62 -39.08 4.92 -3.96
C VAL A 62 -39.17 5.04 -2.44
N GLU A 63 -38.75 4.00 -1.69
CA GLU A 63 -38.63 4.03 -0.24
C GLU A 63 -37.70 5.18 0.20
N ARG A 64 -38.05 5.84 1.30
CA ARG A 64 -37.20 6.86 1.91
C ARG A 64 -36.43 6.27 3.08
N ILE A 65 -35.12 6.18 2.92
CA ILE A 65 -34.25 5.62 3.96
C ILE A 65 -33.80 6.70 4.92
N ALA A 66 -33.72 6.34 6.20
CA ALA A 66 -33.11 7.17 7.24
C ALA A 66 -31.79 6.54 7.71
N PHE A 67 -30.79 7.39 7.99
CA PHE A 67 -29.50 6.98 8.55
C PHE A 67 -29.63 6.74 10.06
N ASN A 68 -30.27 5.64 10.43
CA ASN A 68 -30.47 5.27 11.82
C ASN A 68 -29.18 4.67 12.41
N PRO A 69 -28.77 5.08 13.62
CA PRO A 69 -27.66 4.44 14.30
C PRO A 69 -28.03 3.01 14.71
N VAL A 70 -27.04 2.12 14.70
CA VAL A 70 -27.17 0.79 15.30
C VAL A 70 -27.28 0.89 16.82
N THR A 71 -27.58 -0.24 17.48
CA THR A 71 -27.73 -0.27 18.94
C THR A 71 -26.43 0.16 19.65
N PRO A 72 -26.50 0.76 20.86
CA PRO A 72 -25.30 1.18 21.59
C PRO A 72 -24.27 0.05 21.79
N SER A 73 -24.72 -1.18 22.00
CA SER A 73 -23.85 -2.36 22.11
C SER A 73 -23.11 -2.66 20.81
N ARG A 74 -23.77 -2.52 19.65
CA ARG A 74 -23.14 -2.66 18.34
C ARG A 74 -22.13 -1.54 18.08
N ILE A 75 -22.43 -0.30 18.47
CA ILE A 75 -21.49 0.84 18.37
C ILE A 75 -20.23 0.56 19.20
N HIS A 76 -20.41 0.18 20.47
CA HIS A 76 -19.28 -0.13 21.34
C HIS A 76 -18.41 -1.27 20.77
N SER A 77 -19.05 -2.35 20.30
CA SER A 77 -18.35 -3.48 19.69
C SER A 77 -17.58 -3.07 18.43
N ALA A 78 -18.16 -2.24 17.55
CA ALA A 78 -17.51 -1.75 16.35
C ALA A 78 -16.28 -0.88 16.68
N LEU A 79 -16.40 0.03 17.64
CA LEU A 79 -15.30 0.89 18.09
C LEU A 79 -14.18 0.08 18.77
N SER A 80 -14.51 -0.86 19.66
CA SER A 80 -13.53 -1.71 20.34
C SER A 80 -12.73 -2.57 19.37
N ARG A 81 -13.40 -3.19 18.38
CA ARG A 81 -12.71 -3.99 17.35
C ARG A 81 -11.84 -3.12 16.43
N SER A 82 -12.25 -1.87 16.21
CA SER A 82 -11.56 -0.95 15.30
C SER A 82 -10.46 -0.14 16.00
N GLN A 83 -10.14 -0.40 17.27
CA GLN A 83 -9.20 0.43 18.02
C GLN A 83 -7.81 0.50 17.38
N VAL A 84 -7.24 -0.63 16.97
CA VAL A 84 -5.93 -0.68 16.30
C VAL A 84 -5.97 0.01 14.95
N LEU A 85 -7.06 -0.17 14.19
CA LEU A 85 -7.30 0.53 12.92
C LEU A 85 -7.36 2.05 13.11
N LEU A 86 -8.15 2.53 14.08
CA LEU A 86 -8.31 3.95 14.35
C LEU A 86 -6.98 4.58 14.79
N GLN A 87 -6.17 3.85 15.56
CA GLN A 87 -4.82 4.30 15.92
C GLN A 87 -3.88 4.34 14.71
N ALA A 88 -3.92 3.32 13.86
CA ALA A 88 -3.10 3.26 12.63
C ALA A 88 -3.50 4.34 11.62
N ALA A 89 -4.79 4.67 11.53
CA ALA A 89 -5.34 5.64 10.59
C ALA A 89 -5.29 7.09 11.07
N ALA A 90 -4.98 7.35 12.35
CA ALA A 90 -5.19 8.65 12.99
C ALA A 90 -4.52 9.81 12.23
N THR A 91 -3.25 9.67 11.87
CA THR A 91 -2.50 10.72 11.14
C THR A 91 -3.05 10.93 9.73
N ASP A 92 -3.34 9.83 9.02
CA ASP A 92 -3.80 9.87 7.63
C ASP A 92 -5.22 10.44 7.52
N LEU A 93 -6.08 10.19 8.50
CA LEU A 93 -7.43 10.78 8.56
C LEU A 93 -7.38 12.30 8.78
N VAL A 94 -6.44 12.80 9.59
CA VAL A 94 -6.22 14.24 9.77
C VAL A 94 -5.71 14.87 8.47
N GLN A 95 -4.72 14.25 7.82
CA GLN A 95 -4.20 14.73 6.53
C GLN A 95 -5.27 14.71 5.43
N LEU A 96 -6.15 13.70 5.46
CA LEU A 96 -7.28 13.63 4.55
C LEU A 96 -8.30 14.75 4.83
N GLU A 97 -8.59 15.06 6.10
CA GLU A 97 -9.42 16.22 6.45
C GLU A 97 -8.85 17.53 5.88
N ASP A 98 -7.54 17.76 6.05
CA ASP A 98 -6.86 18.94 5.49
C ASP A 98 -6.89 18.96 3.95
N THR A 99 -6.70 17.79 3.32
CA THR A 99 -6.74 17.64 1.86
C THR A 99 -8.13 17.94 1.29
N LEU A 100 -9.18 17.57 2.02
CA LEU A 100 -10.58 17.79 1.63
C LEU A 100 -11.09 19.17 2.05
N ALA A 101 -10.32 19.94 2.80
CA ALA A 101 -10.73 21.26 3.27
C ALA A 101 -11.09 22.17 2.08
N GLY A 102 -12.24 22.83 2.17
CA GLY A 102 -12.77 23.67 1.09
C GLY A 102 -13.58 22.92 0.02
N THR A 103 -13.70 21.60 0.11
CA THR A 103 -14.64 20.80 -0.70
C THR A 103 -15.96 20.53 0.08
N ALA A 104 -17.00 19.99 -0.56
CA ALA A 104 -18.16 19.39 0.16
C ALA A 104 -17.99 17.88 0.36
N CYS A 105 -16.75 17.41 0.43
CA CYS A 105 -16.47 16.00 0.62
C CYS A 105 -16.19 15.74 2.10
N THR A 106 -16.77 14.67 2.63
CA THR A 106 -16.44 14.12 3.95
C THR A 106 -15.84 12.74 3.76
N ALA A 107 -14.80 12.42 4.53
CA ALA A 107 -14.29 11.07 4.62
C ALA A 107 -15.00 10.33 5.76
N ILE A 108 -15.45 9.11 5.48
CA ILE A 108 -16.16 8.24 6.41
C ILE A 108 -15.40 6.91 6.46
N LEU A 109 -15.04 6.46 7.66
CA LEU A 109 -14.42 5.16 7.89
C LEU A 109 -15.44 4.26 8.58
N THR A 110 -15.66 3.08 7.99
CA THR A 110 -16.55 2.04 8.53
C THR A 110 -15.74 0.84 9.02
N ASP A 111 -16.28 0.09 9.97
CA ASP A 111 -15.75 -1.24 10.29
C ASP A 111 -16.11 -2.26 9.18
N HIS A 112 -15.57 -3.48 9.28
CA HIS A 112 -15.86 -4.57 8.33
C HIS A 112 -17.34 -4.99 8.22
N GLN A 113 -18.23 -4.48 9.10
CA GLN A 113 -19.68 -4.70 9.02
C GLN A 113 -20.43 -3.50 8.45
N GLY A 114 -19.73 -2.43 8.08
CA GLY A 114 -20.31 -1.20 7.54
C GLY A 114 -20.77 -0.19 8.59
N VAL A 115 -20.44 -0.37 9.87
CA VAL A 115 -20.77 0.59 10.91
C VAL A 115 -19.75 1.72 10.90
N VAL A 116 -20.19 2.97 10.81
CA VAL A 116 -19.30 4.14 10.86
C VAL A 116 -18.58 4.19 12.20
N VAL A 117 -17.25 4.20 12.17
CA VAL A 117 -16.38 4.29 13.35
C VAL A 117 -15.63 5.61 13.44
N HIS A 118 -15.49 6.33 12.32
CA HIS A 118 -14.91 7.67 12.26
C HIS A 118 -15.45 8.44 11.06
N ALA A 119 -15.52 9.75 11.16
CA ALA A 119 -15.70 10.63 10.02
C ALA A 119 -14.95 11.94 10.22
N THR A 120 -14.38 12.48 9.15
CA THR A 120 -13.74 13.80 9.17
C THR A 120 -14.78 14.90 9.28
N ARG A 121 -14.37 16.07 9.73
CA ARG A 121 -15.26 17.23 9.77
C ARG A 121 -15.38 17.82 8.37
N SER A 122 -16.60 18.15 7.96
CA SER A 122 -16.80 19.07 6.82
C SER A 122 -16.67 20.49 7.35
N ALA A 123 -15.75 21.27 6.79
CA ALA A 123 -15.46 22.63 7.22
C ALA A 123 -16.56 23.65 6.84
N ALA A 124 -17.48 23.29 5.94
CA ALA A 124 -18.50 24.21 5.45
C ALA A 124 -19.88 23.55 5.42
N ASP A 125 -20.85 24.28 5.97
CA ASP A 125 -22.26 23.98 5.81
C ASP A 125 -22.70 24.42 4.40
N HIS A 126 -22.79 23.45 3.50
CA HIS A 126 -23.23 23.68 2.12
C HIS A 126 -24.74 23.43 1.94
N GLY A 127 -25.51 23.37 3.03
CA GLY A 127 -26.93 22.98 2.98
C GLY A 127 -27.14 21.47 2.85
N GLU A 128 -26.17 20.67 3.31
CA GLU A 128 -26.20 19.21 3.30
C GLU A 128 -27.25 18.69 4.30
N VAL A 129 -28.11 17.77 3.86
CA VAL A 129 -29.18 17.19 4.71
C VAL A 129 -28.86 15.74 5.06
N LEU A 130 -28.31 14.98 4.12
CA LEU A 130 -28.05 13.55 4.26
C LEU A 130 -26.66 13.28 4.84
N LEU A 131 -25.64 14.00 4.39
CA LEU A 131 -24.25 13.78 4.77
C LEU A 131 -23.99 13.97 6.27
N PRO A 132 -24.56 14.99 6.96
CA PRO A 132 -24.45 15.11 8.40
C PRO A 132 -25.05 13.92 9.16
N LEU A 133 -26.05 13.24 8.59
CA LEU A 133 -26.66 12.05 9.17
C LEU A 133 -25.81 10.81 8.88
N ALA A 134 -25.39 10.61 7.63
CA ALA A 134 -24.62 9.46 7.17
C ALA A 134 -23.27 9.32 7.89
N ARG A 135 -22.60 10.44 8.18
CA ARG A 135 -21.27 10.45 8.81
C ARG A 135 -21.26 10.20 10.32
N ARG A 136 -22.43 10.02 10.94
CA ARG A 136 -22.51 9.82 12.40
C ARG A 136 -21.93 8.47 12.78
N VAL A 137 -21.02 8.46 13.74
CA VAL A 137 -20.51 7.21 14.34
C VAL A 137 -21.69 6.35 14.81
N GLY A 138 -21.66 5.08 14.40
CA GLY A 138 -22.72 4.10 14.66
C GLY A 138 -23.78 3.96 13.57
N VAL A 139 -23.81 4.80 12.54
CA VAL A 139 -24.71 4.57 11.39
C VAL A 139 -24.20 3.37 10.58
N SER A 140 -25.12 2.52 10.09
CA SER A 140 -24.75 1.45 9.16
C SER A 140 -24.86 1.94 7.72
N LEU A 141 -23.80 1.74 6.95
CA LEU A 141 -23.72 2.05 5.51
C LEU A 141 -23.64 0.79 4.64
N ASP A 142 -24.04 -0.36 5.19
CA ASP A 142 -24.18 -1.59 4.43
C ASP A 142 -25.35 -1.55 3.43
N GLU A 143 -25.34 -2.45 2.43
CA GLU A 143 -26.38 -2.50 1.41
C GLU A 143 -27.77 -2.90 1.95
N GLU A 144 -27.83 -3.59 3.09
CA GLU A 144 -29.11 -4.01 3.69
C GLU A 144 -29.86 -2.80 4.27
N HIS A 145 -29.14 -1.82 4.80
CA HIS A 145 -29.74 -0.62 5.38
C HIS A 145 -29.92 0.48 4.34
N ILE A 146 -28.85 0.85 3.61
CA ILE A 146 -28.84 2.03 2.71
C ILE A 146 -28.96 1.68 1.22
N GLY A 147 -29.04 0.40 0.87
CA GLY A 147 -29.10 -0.05 -0.53
C GLY A 147 -27.78 0.16 -1.24
N THR A 148 -27.83 0.32 -2.56
CA THR A 148 -26.62 0.56 -3.35
C THR A 148 -26.00 1.90 -2.99
N GLY A 149 -24.81 1.82 -2.40
CA GLY A 149 -23.89 2.91 -2.11
C GLY A 149 -22.46 2.37 -2.14
N ALA A 150 -21.48 3.23 -2.44
CA ALA A 150 -20.09 2.80 -2.56
C ALA A 150 -19.56 2.01 -1.33
N PRO A 151 -19.80 2.42 -0.07
CA PRO A 151 -19.34 1.63 1.08
C PRO A 151 -19.96 0.23 1.11
N GLY A 152 -21.28 0.12 0.90
CA GLY A 152 -22.00 -1.15 0.83
C GLY A 152 -21.48 -2.09 -0.27
N VAL A 153 -21.26 -1.57 -1.47
CA VAL A 153 -20.73 -2.34 -2.60
C VAL A 153 -19.30 -2.79 -2.32
N THR A 154 -18.45 -1.92 -1.77
CA THR A 154 -17.07 -2.24 -1.39
C THR A 154 -17.01 -3.29 -0.29
N LEU A 155 -17.90 -3.24 0.71
CA LEU A 155 -18.01 -4.28 1.75
C LEU A 155 -18.30 -5.67 1.14
N ARG A 156 -19.08 -5.74 0.05
CA ARG A 156 -19.44 -7.00 -0.61
C ARG A 156 -18.40 -7.51 -1.58
N THR A 157 -17.77 -6.60 -2.31
CA THR A 157 -16.85 -6.95 -3.41
C THR A 157 -15.38 -6.98 -2.96
N GLU A 158 -15.07 -6.34 -1.84
CA GLU A 158 -13.71 -6.02 -1.40
C GLU A 158 -12.86 -5.37 -2.50
N GLN A 159 -13.50 -4.59 -3.37
CA GLN A 159 -12.87 -3.83 -4.44
C GLN A 159 -13.27 -2.36 -4.33
N PRO A 160 -12.39 -1.43 -4.74
CA PRO A 160 -12.76 -0.02 -4.84
C PRO A 160 -14.01 0.17 -5.72
N CYS A 161 -14.89 1.06 -5.31
CA CYS A 161 -16.16 1.31 -5.99
C CYS A 161 -16.49 2.80 -6.02
N LEU A 162 -17.08 3.23 -7.13
CA LEU A 162 -17.67 4.55 -7.31
C LEU A 162 -19.18 4.35 -7.52
N VAL A 163 -20.00 5.12 -6.79
CA VAL A 163 -21.45 5.17 -6.95
C VAL A 163 -21.85 6.63 -7.03
N LEU A 164 -22.42 7.04 -8.17
CA LEU A 164 -22.71 8.43 -8.50
C LEU A 164 -24.21 8.67 -8.68
N GLY A 165 -24.77 9.54 -7.85
CA GLY A 165 -26.13 10.06 -8.01
C GLY A 165 -27.17 8.98 -8.25
N GLY A 166 -27.76 8.94 -9.44
CA GLY A 166 -28.76 7.94 -9.84
C GLY A 166 -28.30 6.47 -9.80
N GLU A 167 -27.02 6.19 -9.55
CA GLU A 167 -26.52 4.83 -9.29
C GLU A 167 -26.92 4.33 -7.91
N HIS A 168 -27.19 5.24 -6.97
CA HIS A 168 -27.79 4.89 -5.68
C HIS A 168 -29.17 4.25 -5.89
N PHE A 169 -29.44 3.20 -5.12
CA PHE A 169 -30.68 2.43 -5.29
C PHE A 169 -31.91 3.30 -4.99
N PHE A 170 -31.93 3.92 -3.81
CA PHE A 170 -33.04 4.73 -3.33
C PHE A 170 -33.02 6.15 -3.90
N GLY A 171 -34.19 6.63 -4.29
CA GLY A 171 -34.38 7.95 -4.89
C GLY A 171 -33.87 9.11 -4.01
N ASN A 172 -34.07 9.03 -2.68
CA ASN A 172 -33.63 10.08 -1.78
C ASN A 172 -32.10 10.15 -1.62
N LEU A 173 -31.36 9.10 -1.97
CA LEU A 173 -29.90 9.07 -1.90
C LEU A 173 -29.22 9.51 -3.20
N GLN A 174 -29.96 9.79 -4.26
CA GLN A 174 -29.38 10.17 -5.57
C GLN A 174 -28.70 11.54 -5.59
N GLN A 175 -28.73 12.28 -4.48
CA GLN A 175 -27.92 13.49 -4.30
C GLN A 175 -26.50 13.18 -3.84
N LEU A 176 -26.21 11.94 -3.44
CA LEU A 176 -24.90 11.53 -2.97
C LEU A 176 -24.03 11.08 -4.14
N HIS A 177 -22.73 11.35 -3.98
CA HIS A 177 -21.67 10.80 -4.81
C HIS A 177 -20.64 10.21 -3.84
N CYS A 178 -20.37 8.92 -3.98
CA CYS A 178 -19.55 8.15 -3.06
C CYS A 178 -18.42 7.45 -3.81
N ALA A 179 -17.20 7.51 -3.27
CA ALA A 179 -16.04 6.77 -3.73
C ALA A 179 -15.45 6.02 -2.53
N ALA A 180 -15.38 4.69 -2.60
CA ALA A 180 -14.96 3.86 -1.49
C ALA A 180 -13.82 2.91 -1.87
N ALA A 181 -12.94 2.60 -0.91
CA ALA A 181 -11.87 1.63 -1.04
C ALA A 181 -11.75 0.76 0.22
N PRO A 182 -11.44 -0.54 0.05
CA PRO A 182 -11.30 -1.48 1.17
C PRO A 182 -9.96 -1.30 1.88
N ILE A 183 -9.91 -1.68 3.15
CA ILE A 183 -8.70 -1.79 3.97
C ILE A 183 -8.67 -3.18 4.58
N ARG A 184 -7.56 -3.91 4.41
CA ARG A 184 -7.41 -5.30 4.88
C ARG A 184 -6.50 -5.42 6.10
N ASP A 185 -6.72 -6.47 6.90
CA ASP A 185 -5.88 -6.84 8.04
C ASP A 185 -4.75 -7.80 7.62
N VAL A 186 -3.86 -8.12 8.57
CA VAL A 186 -2.76 -9.10 8.38
C VAL A 186 -3.23 -10.54 8.14
N HIS A 187 -4.52 -10.82 8.24
CA HIS A 187 -5.11 -12.10 7.89
C HIS A 187 -5.72 -12.08 6.47
N GLY A 188 -5.57 -10.97 5.74
CA GLY A 188 -6.12 -10.77 4.41
C GLY A 188 -7.64 -10.54 4.41
N ARG A 189 -8.26 -10.33 5.57
CA ARG A 189 -9.70 -10.09 5.69
C ARG A 189 -9.97 -8.59 5.60
N LEU A 190 -11.16 -8.22 5.14
CA LEU A 190 -11.62 -6.84 5.20
C LEU A 190 -11.67 -6.37 6.66
N ALA A 191 -10.89 -5.34 6.98
CA ALA A 191 -10.88 -4.69 8.29
C ALA A 191 -11.85 -3.50 8.33
N ALA A 192 -11.93 -2.75 7.23
CA ALA A 192 -12.70 -1.53 7.11
C ALA A 192 -12.93 -1.12 5.66
N VAL A 193 -13.82 -0.15 5.47
CA VAL A 193 -13.97 0.59 4.20
C VAL A 193 -13.82 2.08 4.49
N LEU A 194 -12.92 2.72 3.74
CA LEU A 194 -12.81 4.18 3.67
C LEU A 194 -13.67 4.67 2.50
N ASP A 195 -14.52 5.66 2.76
CA ASP A 195 -15.42 6.25 1.79
C ASP A 195 -15.26 7.78 1.79
N LEU A 196 -15.31 8.36 0.59
CA LEU A 196 -15.42 9.79 0.35
C LEU A 196 -16.82 10.06 -0.17
N THR A 197 -17.62 10.83 0.58
CA THR A 197 -18.97 11.19 0.17
C THR A 197 -19.11 12.69 0.00
N SER A 198 -19.78 13.11 -1.07
CA SER A 198 -20.27 14.47 -1.28
C SER A 198 -21.78 14.49 -1.54
N GLU A 199 -22.45 15.57 -1.16
CA GLU A 199 -23.90 15.76 -1.34
C GLU A 199 -24.20 16.95 -2.26
N GLY A 200 -25.17 16.78 -3.15
CA GLY A 200 -25.72 17.82 -4.03
C GLY A 200 -24.83 18.19 -5.22
N ARG A 201 -23.53 17.91 -5.15
CA ARG A 201 -22.57 18.17 -6.24
C ARG A 201 -21.60 16.99 -6.43
N PRO A 202 -21.24 16.65 -7.68
CA PRO A 202 -20.17 15.70 -7.96
C PRO A 202 -18.81 16.17 -7.43
N PHE A 203 -17.87 15.25 -7.33
CA PHE A 203 -16.48 15.56 -6.98
C PHE A 203 -15.84 16.52 -8.00
N GLY A 204 -15.11 17.52 -7.51
CA GLY A 204 -14.28 18.42 -8.33
C GLY A 204 -12.86 17.89 -8.59
N PHE A 205 -12.58 16.65 -8.20
CA PHE A 205 -11.28 15.99 -8.27
C PHE A 205 -11.47 14.48 -8.46
N ASP A 206 -10.39 13.73 -8.69
CA ASP A 206 -10.43 12.27 -8.79
C ASP A 206 -10.55 11.62 -7.41
N ALA A 207 -11.79 11.53 -6.90
CA ALA A 207 -12.08 10.96 -5.59
C ALA A 207 -11.72 9.48 -5.49
N ALA A 208 -11.81 8.73 -6.58
CA ALA A 208 -11.43 7.31 -6.61
C ALA A 208 -9.93 7.13 -6.39
N ALA A 209 -9.10 7.97 -7.02
CA ALA A 209 -7.66 7.96 -6.79
C ALA A 209 -7.29 8.37 -5.36
N VAL A 210 -7.93 9.42 -4.83
CA VAL A 210 -7.66 9.91 -3.46
C VAL A 210 -8.05 8.86 -2.42
N VAL A 211 -9.27 8.30 -2.49
CA VAL A 211 -9.71 7.30 -1.51
C VAL A 211 -8.85 6.03 -1.58
N ALA A 212 -8.47 5.59 -2.78
CA ALA A 212 -7.61 4.42 -2.94
C ALA A 212 -6.20 4.65 -2.36
N LEU A 213 -5.64 5.84 -2.56
CA LEU A 213 -4.34 6.23 -1.99
C LEU A 213 -4.39 6.18 -0.45
N TYR A 214 -5.35 6.87 0.16
CA TYR A 214 -5.47 6.92 1.62
C TYR A 214 -5.83 5.58 2.24
N ALA A 215 -6.71 4.79 1.60
CA ALA A 215 -7.00 3.42 2.04
C ALA A 215 -5.74 2.55 2.00
N THR A 216 -4.91 2.66 0.97
CA THR A 216 -3.63 1.94 0.87
C THR A 216 -2.65 2.40 1.97
N THR A 217 -2.58 3.69 2.25
CA THR A 217 -1.73 4.22 3.33
C THR A 217 -2.16 3.64 4.68
N ILE A 218 -3.45 3.72 4.99
CA ILE A 218 -4.02 3.22 6.25
C ILE A 218 -3.85 1.70 6.35
N GLU A 219 -4.10 0.95 5.27
CA GLU A 219 -3.84 -0.49 5.20
C GLU A 219 -2.38 -0.80 5.52
N ASN A 220 -1.43 -0.12 4.89
CA ASN A 220 -0.01 -0.32 5.16
C ASN A 220 0.35 -0.02 6.63
N GLN A 221 -0.24 1.01 7.26
CA GLN A 221 -0.05 1.28 8.68
C GLN A 221 -0.64 0.17 9.56
N LEU A 222 -1.86 -0.28 9.24
CA LEU A 222 -2.54 -1.34 9.97
C LEU A 222 -1.77 -2.65 9.91
N LEU A 223 -1.32 -3.04 8.71
CA LEU A 223 -0.52 -4.25 8.50
C LEU A 223 0.76 -4.22 9.34
N ARG A 224 1.44 -3.07 9.39
CA ARG A 224 2.61 -2.89 10.26
C ARG A 224 2.25 -2.98 11.74
N ALA A 225 1.19 -2.30 12.18
CA ALA A 225 0.76 -2.27 13.58
C ALA A 225 0.32 -3.65 14.11
N GLN A 226 -0.16 -4.52 13.23
CA GLN A 226 -0.59 -5.90 13.56
C GLN A 226 0.53 -6.94 13.37
N SER A 227 1.74 -6.52 13.00
CA SER A 227 2.85 -7.42 12.64
C SER A 227 3.90 -7.58 13.74
N SER A 228 3.46 -7.71 14.98
CA SER A 228 4.36 -7.86 16.15
C SER A 228 5.29 -9.08 16.04
N GLU A 229 4.79 -10.19 15.47
CA GLU A 229 5.53 -11.45 15.33
C GLU A 229 6.02 -11.73 13.90
N HIS A 230 5.93 -10.74 13.00
CA HIS A 230 6.32 -10.91 11.60
C HIS A 230 7.60 -10.14 11.27
N LEU A 231 8.46 -10.76 10.46
CA LEU A 231 9.47 -10.03 9.72
C LEU A 231 8.80 -9.34 8.53
N VAL A 232 8.68 -8.02 8.58
CA VAL A 232 8.07 -7.21 7.52
C VAL A 232 9.12 -6.86 6.48
N VAL A 233 8.97 -7.44 5.29
CA VAL A 233 9.78 -7.15 4.11
C VAL A 233 9.14 -6.00 3.34
N HIS A 234 9.91 -4.96 3.11
CA HIS A 234 9.57 -3.82 2.27
C HIS A 234 10.26 -3.98 0.92
N LEU A 235 9.52 -3.80 -0.17
CA LEU A 235 10.08 -3.95 -1.51
C LEU A 235 9.52 -2.97 -2.53
N GLN A 236 10.39 -2.47 -3.41
CA GLN A 236 9.98 -1.67 -4.57
C GLN A 236 11.08 -1.61 -5.63
N THR A 237 10.73 -1.38 -6.90
CA THR A 237 11.68 -1.26 -8.03
C THR A 237 12.57 -0.02 -7.94
N SER A 238 12.14 1.01 -7.20
CA SER A 238 12.90 2.23 -6.92
C SER A 238 12.99 2.46 -5.41
N PRO A 239 14.17 2.80 -4.86
CA PRO A 239 14.33 3.01 -3.43
C PRO A 239 13.60 4.27 -2.96
N ALA A 240 13.36 5.25 -3.84
CA ALA A 240 12.62 6.48 -3.54
C ALA A 240 11.12 6.24 -3.25
N LEU A 241 10.60 5.06 -3.60
CA LEU A 241 9.21 4.69 -3.38
C LEU A 241 9.02 3.85 -2.10
N LEU A 242 10.10 3.43 -1.43
CA LEU A 242 10.01 2.75 -0.14
C LEU A 242 9.47 3.72 0.93
N GLY A 243 8.57 3.25 1.80
CA GLY A 243 7.88 4.09 2.77
C GLY A 243 6.75 4.97 2.20
N THR A 244 6.49 4.89 0.89
CA THR A 244 5.31 5.53 0.27
C THR A 244 4.14 4.55 0.22
N PRO A 245 2.90 5.00 -0.04
CA PRO A 245 1.77 4.08 -0.23
C PRO A 245 1.96 3.10 -1.39
N MET A 246 2.86 3.41 -2.32
CA MET A 246 3.21 2.53 -3.44
C MET A 246 4.20 1.42 -3.06
N GLU A 247 4.68 1.33 -1.82
CA GLU A 247 5.60 0.27 -1.42
C GLU A 247 4.92 -1.11 -1.35
N GLY A 248 5.67 -2.16 -1.70
CA GLY A 248 5.27 -3.54 -1.42
C GLY A 248 5.60 -3.89 0.02
N LEU A 249 4.66 -4.52 0.73
CA LEU A 249 4.85 -5.06 2.07
C LEU A 249 4.51 -6.55 2.10
N ALA A 250 5.34 -7.33 2.78
CA ALA A 250 5.11 -8.74 3.05
C ALA A 250 5.47 -9.09 4.50
N GLY A 251 4.57 -9.74 5.23
CA GLY A 251 4.87 -10.27 6.56
C GLY A 251 5.29 -11.73 6.47
N LEU A 252 6.46 -12.04 7.03
CA LEU A 252 6.96 -13.41 7.13
C LEU A 252 6.85 -13.92 8.56
N ASP A 253 6.36 -15.14 8.73
CA ASP A 253 6.36 -15.82 10.03
C ASP A 253 7.76 -16.38 10.40
N ALA A 254 7.88 -16.91 11.61
CA ALA A 254 9.14 -17.49 12.11
C ALA A 254 9.63 -18.71 11.30
N SER A 255 8.76 -19.33 10.49
CA SER A 255 9.11 -20.44 9.60
C SER A 255 9.56 -19.98 8.21
N GLY A 256 9.51 -18.66 7.94
CA GLY A 256 9.86 -18.08 6.65
C GLY A 256 8.74 -18.16 5.62
N ARG A 257 7.50 -18.39 6.04
CA ARG A 257 6.35 -18.38 5.15
C ARG A 257 5.70 -17.01 5.13
N ILE A 258 5.14 -16.66 3.97
CA ILE A 258 4.38 -15.44 3.78
C ILE A 258 3.04 -15.57 4.53
N ALA A 259 2.89 -14.81 5.60
CA ALA A 259 1.67 -14.68 6.36
C ALA A 259 0.67 -13.74 5.66
N TRP A 260 1.17 -12.63 5.09
CA TRP A 260 0.35 -11.66 4.37
C TRP A 260 1.16 -10.84 3.36
N LEU A 261 0.45 -10.26 2.39
CA LEU A 261 0.98 -9.35 1.36
C LEU A 261 0.02 -8.20 1.17
N ASN A 262 0.54 -6.98 1.01
CA ASN A 262 -0.28 -5.92 0.43
C ASN A 262 -0.38 -6.10 -1.10
N ASN A 263 -1.29 -5.36 -1.74
CA ASN A 263 -1.56 -5.53 -3.18
C ASN A 263 -0.34 -5.20 -4.06
N VAL A 264 0.49 -4.25 -3.64
CA VAL A 264 1.71 -3.88 -4.38
C VAL A 264 2.74 -5.03 -4.33
N ALA A 265 2.99 -5.62 -3.16
CA ALA A 265 3.89 -6.76 -3.02
C ALA A 265 3.42 -7.95 -3.87
N ALA A 266 2.13 -8.28 -3.81
CA ALA A 266 1.57 -9.36 -4.62
C ALA A 266 1.85 -9.16 -6.12
N ARG A 267 1.66 -7.95 -6.64
CA ARG A 267 1.95 -7.60 -8.04
C ARG A 267 3.44 -7.66 -8.38
N LEU A 268 4.32 -7.13 -7.53
CA LEU A 268 5.78 -7.15 -7.75
C LEU A 268 6.33 -8.57 -7.73
N LEU A 269 5.79 -9.42 -6.86
CA LEU A 269 6.19 -10.81 -6.71
C LEU A 269 5.55 -11.72 -7.78
N GLY A 270 4.46 -11.28 -8.40
CA GLY A 270 3.72 -12.07 -9.39
C GLY A 270 2.89 -13.18 -8.75
N VAL A 271 2.44 -12.98 -7.51
CA VAL A 271 1.62 -13.92 -6.74
C VAL A 271 0.21 -13.35 -6.55
N THR A 272 -0.76 -14.24 -6.33
CA THR A 272 -2.15 -13.81 -6.11
C THR A 272 -2.38 -13.51 -4.62
N GLN A 273 -3.11 -12.44 -4.33
CA GLN A 273 -3.61 -12.15 -2.98
C GLN A 273 -4.43 -13.36 -2.47
N GLY A 274 -3.94 -14.05 -1.44
CA GLY A 274 -4.58 -15.25 -0.88
C GLY A 274 -3.75 -16.54 -0.99
N GLU A 275 -2.59 -16.53 -1.68
CA GLU A 275 -1.62 -17.62 -1.65
C GLU A 275 -0.82 -17.63 -0.32
N ALA A 276 -1.54 -17.79 0.79
CA ALA A 276 -0.94 -17.86 2.12
C ALA A 276 -0.05 -19.10 2.24
N GLY A 277 1.09 -18.95 2.94
CA GLY A 277 1.97 -20.06 3.26
C GLY A 277 3.04 -20.38 2.22
N LEU A 278 3.15 -19.63 1.13
CA LEU A 278 4.31 -19.70 0.23
C LEU A 278 5.60 -19.39 1.01
N HIS A 279 6.67 -20.10 0.68
CA HIS A 279 7.95 -19.90 1.35
C HIS A 279 8.68 -18.68 0.77
N ALA A 280 9.31 -17.88 1.63
CA ALA A 280 10.03 -16.67 1.22
C ALA A 280 11.13 -16.98 0.19
N ASP A 281 11.81 -18.11 0.32
CA ASP A 281 12.83 -18.57 -0.63
C ASP A 281 12.28 -18.73 -2.05
N ASP A 282 11.06 -19.23 -2.20
CA ASP A 282 10.45 -19.46 -3.52
C ASP A 282 10.00 -18.14 -4.17
N VAL A 283 9.55 -17.20 -3.35
CA VAL A 283 8.93 -15.95 -3.83
C VAL A 283 9.93 -14.81 -3.97
N PHE A 284 10.82 -14.65 -2.98
CA PHE A 284 11.87 -13.64 -3.00
C PHE A 284 13.17 -14.17 -3.61
N GLY A 285 13.41 -15.49 -3.64
CA GLY A 285 14.73 -16.02 -4.03
C GLY A 285 15.81 -15.73 -2.98
N ILE A 286 15.43 -15.44 -1.73
CA ILE A 286 16.32 -15.14 -0.61
C ILE A 286 15.87 -15.95 0.61
N ALA A 287 16.83 -16.65 1.22
CA ALA A 287 16.62 -17.35 2.48
C ALA A 287 16.20 -16.42 3.63
N LEU A 288 15.30 -16.86 4.49
CA LEU A 288 14.80 -16.10 5.64
C LEU A 288 15.94 -15.50 6.50
N ASN A 289 17.01 -16.25 6.75
CA ASN A 289 18.15 -15.77 7.54
C ASN A 289 18.84 -14.55 6.91
N ARG A 290 18.91 -14.47 5.58
CA ARG A 290 19.45 -13.30 4.87
C ARG A 290 18.50 -12.12 4.92
N LEU A 291 17.19 -12.36 4.78
CA LEU A 291 16.18 -11.30 4.98
C LEU A 291 16.23 -10.75 6.40
N ALA A 292 16.37 -11.61 7.41
CA ALA A 292 16.53 -11.20 8.80
C ALA A 292 17.81 -10.37 9.03
N LEU A 293 18.90 -10.63 8.31
CA LEU A 293 20.11 -9.80 8.39
C LEU A 293 19.89 -8.38 7.86
N LEU A 294 18.95 -8.16 6.93
CA LEU A 294 18.61 -6.82 6.42
C LEU A 294 17.96 -5.94 7.48
N THR A 295 17.43 -6.49 8.57
CA THR A 295 16.95 -5.68 9.71
C THR A 295 18.06 -4.87 10.39
N ARG A 296 19.32 -5.28 10.20
CA ARG A 296 20.51 -4.62 10.74
C ARG A 296 21.11 -3.62 9.77
N ALA A 297 20.68 -3.64 8.51
CA ALA A 297 21.13 -2.71 7.48
C ALA A 297 20.27 -1.45 7.54
N SER A 298 20.91 -0.29 7.48
CA SER A 298 20.20 0.99 7.40
C SER A 298 19.54 1.19 6.04
N ASP A 299 20.13 0.62 4.99
CA ASP A 299 19.75 0.84 3.59
C ASP A 299 19.12 -0.41 2.96
N ALA A 300 18.24 -0.16 1.99
CA ALA A 300 17.68 -1.22 1.16
C ALA A 300 18.76 -1.82 0.25
N ALA A 301 18.69 -3.14 0.03
CA ALA A 301 19.58 -3.87 -0.85
C ALA A 301 18.89 -4.16 -2.19
N LEU A 302 19.59 -3.93 -3.31
CA LEU A 302 19.09 -4.34 -4.62
C LEU A 302 19.13 -5.87 -4.74
N HIS A 303 18.00 -6.44 -5.14
CA HIS A 303 17.82 -7.87 -5.30
C HIS A 303 17.03 -8.20 -6.56
N ARG A 304 17.33 -9.34 -7.18
CA ARG A 304 16.59 -9.83 -8.35
C ARG A 304 15.67 -10.96 -7.95
N LEU A 305 14.36 -10.74 -8.09
CA LEU A 305 13.33 -11.72 -7.80
C LEU A 305 13.40 -12.90 -8.79
N PRO A 306 12.85 -14.09 -8.42
CA PRO A 306 12.76 -15.25 -9.30
C PRO A 306 12.04 -14.98 -10.63
N ASN A 307 11.05 -14.07 -10.62
CA ASN A 307 10.35 -13.62 -11.83
C ASN A 307 11.20 -12.70 -12.74
N GLY A 308 12.43 -12.39 -12.36
CA GLY A 308 13.40 -11.60 -13.12
C GLY A 308 13.39 -10.10 -12.82
N LEU A 309 12.43 -9.60 -12.03
CA LEU A 309 12.31 -8.19 -11.67
C LEU A 309 13.37 -7.79 -10.64
N ASN A 310 13.98 -6.62 -10.83
CA ASN A 310 14.89 -6.03 -9.84
C ASN A 310 14.11 -5.15 -8.85
N VAL A 311 14.28 -5.40 -7.57
CA VAL A 311 13.63 -4.66 -6.48
C VAL A 311 14.65 -4.34 -5.39
N TRP A 312 14.48 -3.19 -4.77
CA TRP A 312 15.13 -2.82 -3.52
C TRP A 312 14.35 -3.44 -2.38
N ILE A 313 15.06 -4.17 -1.52
CA ILE A 313 14.47 -4.87 -0.37
C ILE A 313 15.06 -4.31 0.93
N ALA A 314 14.18 -3.99 1.88
CA ALA A 314 14.54 -3.76 3.27
C ALA A 314 13.69 -4.69 4.15
N ALA A 315 14.16 -5.00 5.35
CA ALA A 315 13.39 -5.81 6.30
C ALA A 315 13.32 -5.10 7.64
N ARG A 316 12.18 -5.19 8.31
CA ARG A 316 11.93 -4.59 9.63
C ARG A 316 11.15 -5.58 10.48
N MET A 317 11.44 -5.62 11.77
CA MET A 317 10.67 -6.39 12.73
C MET A 317 10.29 -5.46 13.86
N GLN A 318 9.02 -5.44 14.25
CA GLN A 318 8.61 -4.73 15.44
C GLN A 318 9.13 -5.50 16.66
N ALA A 319 9.87 -4.82 17.53
CA ALA A 319 10.15 -5.40 18.85
C ALA A 319 8.82 -5.48 19.63
N PRO A 320 8.63 -6.48 20.51
CA PRO A 320 7.39 -6.68 21.27
C PRO A 320 6.89 -5.50 22.13
N ASP A 321 7.65 -4.40 22.23
CA ASP A 321 7.42 -3.33 23.21
C ASP A 321 7.16 -1.93 22.61
N GLY A 322 6.74 -1.81 21.35
CA GLY A 322 6.11 -0.58 20.82
C GLY A 322 6.94 0.71 20.84
N ALA A 323 8.25 0.67 21.12
CA ALA A 323 9.13 1.83 21.18
C ALA A 323 10.26 1.74 20.15
N GLY A 324 10.06 2.33 18.97
CA GLY A 324 11.13 2.78 18.09
C GLY A 324 12.05 1.71 17.47
N PRO A 325 12.99 2.13 16.60
CA PRO A 325 13.90 1.21 15.92
C PRO A 325 14.69 0.43 16.97
N LEU A 326 14.82 -0.89 16.74
CA LEU A 326 15.62 -1.80 17.52
C LEU A 326 16.87 -1.07 18.05
N VAL A 327 16.91 -0.89 19.36
CA VAL A 327 18.13 -0.59 20.08
C VAL A 327 19.22 -1.44 19.45
N GLN A 328 20.29 -0.80 18.97
CA GLN A 328 21.52 -1.51 18.65
C GLN A 328 21.89 -2.30 19.91
N LEU A 329 21.51 -3.57 19.96
CA LEU A 329 22.24 -4.54 20.74
C LEU A 329 23.60 -4.56 20.08
N ARG A 330 24.49 -3.68 20.59
CA ARG A 330 25.92 -3.82 20.38
C ARG A 330 26.18 -5.29 20.65
N ALA A 331 26.63 -5.99 19.61
CA ALA A 331 27.20 -7.31 19.78
C ALA A 331 28.06 -7.26 21.04
N PRO A 332 27.98 -8.24 21.97
CA PRO A 332 28.82 -8.24 23.16
C PRO A 332 30.22 -7.94 22.67
N ALA A 333 30.79 -6.84 23.17
CA ALA A 333 32.05 -6.34 22.70
C ALA A 333 32.99 -7.54 22.66
N ARG A 334 33.43 -7.91 21.46
CA ARG A 334 34.46 -8.93 21.31
C ARG A 334 35.57 -8.46 22.24
N VAL A 335 35.84 -9.22 23.30
CA VAL A 335 36.91 -8.91 24.22
C VAL A 335 38.17 -8.94 23.37
N GLU A 336 38.63 -7.76 22.95
CA GLU A 336 39.91 -7.62 22.28
C GLU A 336 40.97 -8.02 23.31
N PRO A 337 41.92 -8.93 22.96
CA PRO A 337 43.10 -9.11 23.78
C PRO A 337 43.79 -7.76 23.94
N ALA A 338 44.22 -7.45 25.17
CA ALA A 338 44.77 -6.16 25.58
C ALA A 338 45.79 -5.61 24.56
N ARG A 339 45.55 -4.39 24.06
CA ARG A 339 46.48 -3.68 23.17
C ARG A 339 47.67 -3.14 23.96
N ILE A 340 48.86 -3.52 23.52
CA ILE A 340 50.13 -2.85 23.82
C ILE A 340 50.13 -1.51 23.06
N PRO A 341 50.64 -0.39 23.64
CA PRO A 341 50.59 0.91 22.97
C PRO A 341 51.58 0.93 21.80
N VAL A 342 51.13 1.38 20.62
CA VAL A 342 52.01 1.68 19.48
C VAL A 342 51.72 3.10 18.99
N ALA A 343 52.82 3.83 18.78
CA ALA A 343 52.91 5.25 18.48
C ALA A 343 52.25 5.69 17.17
N GLU A 344 52.00 6.99 17.07
CA GLU A 344 51.30 7.68 15.97
C GLU A 344 51.94 7.46 14.59
N PRO A 345 51.13 7.39 13.51
CA PRO A 345 51.63 7.13 12.17
C PRO A 345 52.21 8.39 11.51
N VAL A 346 53.49 8.33 11.13
CA VAL A 346 54.10 9.23 10.15
C VAL A 346 53.59 8.85 8.76
N ALA A 347 53.06 9.81 8.03
CA ALA A 347 52.49 9.64 6.70
C ALA A 347 53.54 9.17 5.66
N ALA A 348 53.61 7.87 5.39
CA ALA A 348 54.32 7.31 4.24
C ALA A 348 53.38 7.35 3.02
N THR A 349 53.87 7.89 1.90
CA THR A 349 53.07 7.98 0.67
C THR A 349 52.94 6.59 0.02
N LEU A 350 51.90 6.36 -0.79
CA LEU A 350 51.66 5.07 -1.48
C LEU A 350 52.91 4.54 -2.22
N ARG A 351 53.78 5.44 -2.70
CA ARG A 351 55.04 5.10 -3.36
C ARG A 351 56.08 4.47 -2.43
N ASP A 352 56.09 4.86 -1.16
CA ASP A 352 57.02 4.34 -0.14
C ASP A 352 56.63 2.93 0.32
N ASN A 353 55.32 2.66 0.39
CA ASN A 353 54.79 1.33 0.66
C ASN A 353 55.07 0.36 -0.51
N ASP A 354 54.89 0.80 -1.75
CA ASP A 354 55.18 -0.02 -2.93
C ASP A 354 56.67 -0.40 -3.01
N ARG A 355 57.56 0.55 -2.71
CA ARG A 355 59.02 0.31 -2.65
C ARG A 355 59.37 -0.72 -1.57
N HIS A 356 58.79 -0.59 -0.37
CA HIS A 356 59.02 -1.56 0.72
C HIS A 356 58.53 -2.97 0.35
N LEU A 357 57.36 -3.09 -0.26
CA LEU A 357 56.81 -4.39 -0.67
C LEU A 357 57.71 -5.11 -1.70
N ILE A 358 58.24 -4.36 -2.67
CA ILE A 358 59.13 -4.89 -3.70
C ILE A 358 60.46 -5.37 -3.09
N VAL A 359 61.06 -4.58 -2.19
CA VAL A 359 62.33 -4.93 -1.53
C VAL A 359 62.17 -6.15 -0.61
N GLN A 360 61.13 -6.17 0.23
CA GLN A 360 60.84 -7.31 1.11
C GLN A 360 60.57 -8.59 0.33
N THR A 361 59.82 -8.50 -0.78
CA THR A 361 59.50 -9.68 -1.57
C THR A 361 60.72 -10.21 -2.33
N LEU A 362 61.63 -9.33 -2.77
CA LEU A 362 62.91 -9.74 -3.34
C LEU A 362 63.80 -10.43 -2.30
N GLN A 363 63.88 -9.92 -1.08
CA GLN A 363 64.61 -10.56 0.03
C GLN A 363 64.02 -11.94 0.34
N ALA A 364 62.70 -12.06 0.48
CA ALA A 364 62.01 -13.33 0.70
C ALA A 364 62.17 -14.33 -0.47
N CYS A 365 62.50 -13.84 -1.66
CA CYS A 365 62.80 -14.66 -2.83
C CYS A 365 64.32 -14.85 -3.06
N ALA A 366 65.17 -14.53 -2.08
CA ALA A 366 66.62 -14.61 -2.16
C ALA A 366 67.21 -13.90 -3.40
N GLY A 367 66.64 -12.75 -3.78
CA GLY A 367 67.06 -11.96 -4.95
C GLY A 367 66.53 -12.46 -6.31
N ASN A 368 65.72 -13.52 -6.35
CA ASN A 368 65.16 -14.02 -7.60
C ASN A 368 64.01 -13.12 -8.11
N VAL A 369 64.34 -12.25 -9.07
CA VAL A 369 63.41 -11.27 -9.67
C VAL A 369 62.19 -11.92 -10.33
N SER A 370 62.35 -13.08 -10.97
CA SER A 370 61.24 -13.76 -11.65
C SER A 370 60.24 -14.35 -10.65
N LYS A 371 60.74 -14.87 -9.51
CA LYS A 371 59.90 -15.38 -8.42
C LYS A 371 59.19 -14.25 -7.67
N ALA A 372 59.89 -13.14 -7.43
CA ALA A 372 59.32 -11.95 -6.80
C ALA A 372 58.22 -11.30 -7.67
N ALA A 373 58.44 -11.17 -8.98
CA ALA A 373 57.46 -10.64 -9.94
C ALA A 373 56.15 -11.43 -9.94
N ARG A 374 56.24 -12.77 -9.95
CA ARG A 374 55.05 -13.64 -9.87
C ARG A 374 54.32 -13.50 -8.54
N LYS A 375 55.06 -13.38 -7.43
CA LYS A 375 54.46 -13.27 -6.09
C LYS A 375 53.77 -11.92 -5.86
N LEU A 376 54.24 -10.87 -6.53
CA LEU A 376 53.67 -9.51 -6.48
C LEU A 376 52.61 -9.24 -7.55
N GLY A 377 52.45 -10.13 -8.53
CA GLY A 377 51.52 -9.90 -9.65
C GLY A 377 51.95 -8.77 -10.61
N VAL A 378 53.24 -8.43 -10.65
CA VAL A 378 53.79 -7.32 -11.46
C VAL A 378 54.80 -7.80 -12.51
N SER A 379 55.10 -6.96 -13.50
CA SER A 379 56.11 -7.30 -14.51
C SER A 379 57.54 -7.27 -13.95
N ARG A 380 58.42 -8.14 -14.46
CA ARG A 380 59.86 -8.13 -14.14
C ARG A 380 60.50 -6.77 -14.41
N GLY A 381 60.07 -6.08 -15.47
CA GLY A 381 60.56 -4.75 -15.86
C GLY A 381 60.19 -3.64 -14.88
N LEU A 382 59.11 -3.79 -14.10
CA LEU A 382 58.78 -2.86 -13.01
C LEU A 382 59.77 -3.00 -11.84
N ILE A 383 60.10 -4.25 -11.48
CA ILE A 383 61.10 -4.52 -10.42
C ILE A 383 62.49 -4.02 -10.82
N TYR A 384 62.93 -4.24 -12.07
CA TYR A 384 64.22 -3.72 -12.54
C TYR A 384 64.29 -2.19 -12.55
N ARG A 385 63.19 -1.49 -12.89
CA ARG A 385 63.14 -0.02 -12.80
C ARG A 385 63.31 0.47 -11.37
N HIS A 386 62.66 -0.18 -10.40
CA HIS A 386 62.84 0.14 -8.98
C HIS A 386 64.26 -0.11 -8.48
N LEU A 387 64.88 -1.24 -8.85
CA LEU A 387 66.27 -1.53 -8.49
C LEU A 387 67.27 -0.53 -9.10
N LYS A 388 66.98 0.00 -10.29
CA LYS A 388 67.79 1.03 -10.95
C LYS A 388 67.63 2.39 -10.26
N GLN A 389 66.42 2.76 -9.85
CA GLN A 389 66.15 3.97 -9.08
C GLN A 389 66.79 3.94 -7.69
N ALA A 390 66.73 2.79 -7.00
CA ALA A 390 67.35 2.62 -5.68
C ALA A 390 68.90 2.67 -5.69
N LYS A 391 69.54 2.42 -6.84
CA LYS A 391 71.00 2.59 -7.00
C LYS A 391 71.41 4.02 -7.36
N ALA A 392 70.46 4.90 -7.68
CA ALA A 392 70.73 6.27 -8.13
C ALA A 392 70.60 7.32 -7.01
N GLU A 393 70.15 6.93 -5.82
CA GLU A 393 70.14 7.80 -4.63
C GLU A 393 71.46 7.59 -3.84
N PRO A 394 72.32 8.62 -3.68
CA PRO A 394 73.45 8.55 -2.76
C PRO A 394 72.97 8.56 -1.30
N ALA A 395 73.64 7.80 -0.45
CA ALA A 395 73.38 7.74 0.99
C ALA A 395 73.84 9.04 1.65
N ASP A 396 72.89 9.87 2.09
CA ASP A 396 73.18 10.98 3.00
C ASP A 396 73.17 10.49 4.46
N VAL A 397 74.14 11.03 5.20
CA VAL A 397 74.52 10.78 6.60
C VAL A 397 73.48 11.30 7.59
#